data_AF-A0A527VNL9-F1
#
_entry.id   AF-A0A527VNL9-F1
#
_cell.length_a   1.000
_cell.length_b   1.000
_cell.length_c   1.000
_cell.angle_alpha   90.00
_cell.angle_beta   90.00
_cell.angle_gamma   90.00
#
_symmetry.space_group_name_H-M   'P 1'
#
loop_
_entity.id
_entity.type
_entity.pdbx_description
1 polymer ?
#
loop_
_entity_poly.entity_id
_entity_poly.type
_entity_poly.pdbx_seq_one_letter_code
_entity_poly.pdbx_strand_id
1 'polypeptide(L)'
;PEIRANLVNLNTSVTGVRPQIDLSRLIDPAGRAATLEEARREIRPVWYHGTWHETPVYAREKLPLDAVIDGPAILEQMDATTVLEPGDRAR
;
A
#
# COMPACT_ATOMS: atom_id res chain seq x y z
N PRO A 1 21.06 33.28 -50.16
CA PRO A 1 21.78 32.63 -49.05
C PRO A 1 20.96 31.45 -48.51
N GLU A 2 21.36 30.22 -48.85
CA GLU A 2 20.71 29.01 -48.33
C GLU A 2 21.20 28.70 -46.92
N ILE A 3 20.27 28.59 -45.97
CA ILE A 3 20.56 28.20 -44.59
C ILE A 3 20.65 26.68 -44.53
N ARG A 4 21.76 26.14 -44.01
CA ARG A 4 21.97 24.69 -43.83
C ARG A 4 21.39 24.23 -42.49
N ALA A 5 20.65 23.13 -42.51
CA ALA A 5 20.14 22.51 -41.29
C ALA A 5 21.31 21.99 -40.42
N ASN A 6 21.19 22.17 -39.10
CA ASN A 6 22.19 21.72 -38.13
C ASN A 6 21.52 20.79 -37.11
N LEU A 7 21.90 19.51 -37.13
CA LEU A 7 21.40 18.53 -36.18
C LEU A 7 22.17 18.68 -34.87
N VAL A 8 21.49 19.17 -33.83
CA VAL A 8 22.14 19.46 -32.54
C VAL A 8 22.15 18.21 -31.64
N ASN A 9 21.13 17.34 -31.73
CA ASN A 9 21.11 16.08 -30.98
C ASN A 9 20.16 15.05 -31.62
N LEU A 10 20.52 13.77 -31.53
CA LEU A 10 19.69 12.64 -31.94
C LEU A 10 19.66 11.63 -30.78
N ASN A 11 18.46 11.34 -30.28
CA ASN A 11 18.26 10.28 -29.30
C ASN A 11 17.47 9.14 -29.94
N THR A 12 17.99 7.93 -29.80
CA THR A 12 17.30 6.70 -30.18
C THR A 12 17.11 5.85 -28.93
N SER A 13 15.87 5.48 -28.64
CA SER A 13 15.53 4.54 -27.57
C SER A 13 14.97 3.26 -28.19
N VAL A 14 15.42 2.10 -27.71
CA VAL A 14 14.90 0.79 -28.10
C VAL A 14 14.38 0.10 -26.85
N THR A 15 13.12 -0.33 -26.87
CA THR A 15 12.48 -1.02 -25.73
C THR A 15 12.07 -2.42 -26.17
N GLY A 16 12.61 -3.43 -25.49
CA GLY A 16 12.18 -4.81 -25.65
C GLY A 16 10.88 -5.07 -24.87
N VAL A 17 9.91 -5.74 -25.51
CA VAL A 17 8.65 -6.14 -24.86
C VAL A 17 8.82 -7.51 -24.19
N ARG A 18 8.43 -7.61 -22.92
CA ARG A 18 8.36 -8.87 -22.18
C ARG A 18 6.91 -9.21 -21.83
N PRO A 19 6.56 -10.49 -21.61
CA PRO A 19 5.25 -10.86 -21.07
C PRO A 19 4.96 -10.15 -19.76
N GLN A 20 3.72 -9.71 -19.58
CA GLN A 20 3.27 -9.07 -18.34
C GLN A 20 3.29 -10.09 -17.19
N ILE A 21 3.78 -9.67 -16.03
CA ILE A 21 3.68 -10.46 -14.80
C ILE A 21 2.27 -10.26 -14.25
N ASP A 22 1.59 -11.37 -13.97
CA ASP A 22 0.32 -11.37 -13.26
C ASP A 22 0.55 -11.03 -11.78
N LEU A 23 0.28 -9.77 -11.42
CA LEU A 23 0.49 -9.26 -10.06
C LEU A 23 -0.39 -9.96 -9.02
N SER A 24 -1.50 -10.59 -9.43
CA SER A 24 -2.35 -11.35 -8.51
C SER A 24 -1.63 -12.55 -7.91
N ARG A 25 -0.56 -13.03 -8.56
CA ARG A 25 0.27 -14.16 -8.09
C ARG A 25 1.35 -13.76 -7.10
N LEU A 26 1.53 -12.47 -6.83
CA LEU A 26 2.54 -12.00 -5.87
C LEU A 26 2.11 -12.23 -4.42
N ILE A 27 0.81 -12.42 -4.16
CA ILE A 27 0.25 -12.67 -2.83
C ILE A 27 -0.62 -13.92 -2.94
N ASP A 28 -0.38 -14.92 -2.09
CA ASP A 28 -1.26 -16.08 -2.01
C ASP A 28 -2.65 -15.65 -1.49
N PRO A 29 -3.73 -15.79 -2.28
CA PRO A 29 -5.07 -15.43 -1.86
C PRO A 29 -5.52 -16.17 -0.59
N ALA A 30 -5.00 -17.38 -0.36
CA ALA A 30 -5.34 -18.18 0.82
C ALA A 30 -4.82 -17.58 2.14
N GLY A 31 -3.86 -16.65 2.07
CA GLY A 31 -3.32 -15.97 3.25
C GLY A 31 -4.22 -14.83 3.78
N ARG A 32 -5.21 -14.38 3.00
CA ARG A 32 -6.12 -13.30 3.39
C ARG A 32 -7.29 -13.83 4.22
N ALA A 33 -7.66 -13.06 5.23
CA ALA A 33 -8.86 -13.31 6.00
C ALA A 33 -10.12 -12.93 5.21
N ALA A 34 -11.26 -13.51 5.58
CA ALA A 34 -12.54 -13.20 4.96
C ALA A 34 -13.12 -11.88 5.48
N THR A 35 -12.74 -11.47 6.70
CA THR A 35 -13.22 -10.25 7.33
C THR A 35 -12.08 -9.44 7.94
N LEU A 36 -12.31 -8.13 8.13
CA LEU A 36 -11.35 -7.24 8.79
C LEU A 36 -11.09 -7.67 10.24
N GLU A 37 -12.10 -8.21 10.92
CA GLU A 37 -12.02 -8.66 12.31
C GLU A 37 -11.04 -9.84 12.47
N GLU A 38 -11.08 -10.79 11.55
CA GLU A 38 -10.14 -11.93 11.51
C GLU A 38 -8.67 -11.50 11.24
N ALA A 39 -8.47 -10.34 10.62
CA ALA A 39 -7.15 -9.75 10.44
C ALA A 39 -6.65 -8.98 11.67
N ARG A 40 -7.51 -8.73 12.67
CA ARG A 40 -7.14 -8.01 13.90
C ARG A 40 -6.30 -8.90 14.81
N ARG A 41 -5.13 -8.42 15.20
CA ARG A 41 -4.23 -9.09 16.14
C ARG A 41 -4.59 -8.77 17.57
N GLU A 42 -4.79 -7.48 17.83
CA GLU A 42 -5.05 -6.96 19.17
C GLU A 42 -5.74 -5.59 19.09
N ILE A 43 -6.16 -5.09 20.25
CA ILE A 43 -6.49 -3.69 20.47
C ILE A 43 -5.53 -3.22 21.55
N ARG A 44 -4.87 -2.08 21.32
CA ARG A 44 -4.00 -1.47 22.32
C ARG A 44 -4.26 0.03 22.46
N PRO A 45 -4.12 0.59 23.66
CA PRO A 45 -4.23 2.03 23.85
C PRO A 45 -3.05 2.73 23.17
N VAL A 46 -3.35 3.72 22.33
CA VAL A 46 -2.36 4.56 21.63
C VAL A 46 -2.70 6.03 21.88
N TRP A 47 -1.67 6.85 22.11
CA TRP A 47 -1.83 8.26 22.42
C TRP A 47 -1.91 9.11 21.15
N TYR A 48 -3.06 9.73 20.90
CA TYR A 48 -3.26 10.70 19.82
C TYR A 48 -3.87 11.98 20.37
N HIS A 49 -3.37 13.13 19.92
CA HIS A 49 -3.92 14.46 20.24
C HIS A 49 -4.23 14.71 21.73
N GLY A 50 -3.38 14.21 22.64
CA GLY A 50 -3.53 14.47 24.08
C GLY A 50 -4.50 13.54 24.82
N THR A 51 -4.93 12.44 24.21
CA THR A 51 -5.73 11.41 24.87
C THR A 51 -5.38 10.00 24.40
N TRP A 52 -5.66 8.99 25.23
CA TRP A 52 -5.55 7.59 24.86
C TRP A 52 -6.74 7.17 24.00
N HIS A 53 -6.49 6.37 22.96
CA HIS A 53 -7.49 5.76 22.09
C HIS A 53 -7.27 4.26 22.01
N GLU A 54 -8.34 3.48 22.20
CA GLU A 54 -8.34 2.05 21.91
C GLU A 54 -8.16 1.86 20.40
N THR A 55 -6.99 1.37 20.00
CA THR A 55 -6.59 1.34 18.59
C THR A 55 -6.43 -0.11 18.14
N PRO A 56 -7.22 -0.58 17.17
CA PRO A 56 -7.06 -1.92 16.60
C PRO A 56 -5.75 -2.01 15.81
N VAL A 57 -5.06 -3.14 15.99
CA VAL A 57 -3.84 -3.49 15.27
C VAL A 57 -4.15 -4.65 14.33
N TYR A 58 -3.93 -4.46 13.03
CA TYR A 58 -4.21 -5.46 12.01
C TYR A 58 -2.93 -6.07 11.44
N ALA A 59 -2.97 -7.38 11.19
CA ALA A 59 -1.98 -8.09 10.38
C ALA A 59 -2.20 -7.73 8.91
N ARG A 60 -1.34 -6.92 8.31
CA ARG A 60 -1.58 -6.39 6.96
C ARG A 60 -1.61 -7.49 5.89
N GLU A 61 -0.82 -8.53 6.05
CA GLU A 61 -0.83 -9.71 5.17
C GLU A 61 -2.17 -10.46 5.16
N LYS A 62 -3.00 -10.29 6.20
CA LYS A 62 -4.32 -10.93 6.32
C LYS A 62 -5.47 -10.05 5.88
N LEU A 63 -5.25 -8.78 5.51
CA LEU A 63 -6.35 -7.89 5.17
C LEU A 63 -7.16 -8.38 3.96
N PRO A 64 -8.50 -8.33 4.01
CA PRO A 64 -9.35 -8.53 2.84
C PRO A 64 -8.99 -7.55 1.71
N LEU A 65 -9.31 -7.90 0.47
CA LEU A 65 -9.01 -7.06 -0.71
C LEU A 65 -9.83 -5.77 -0.75
N ASP A 66 -11.01 -5.79 -0.13
CA ASP A 66 -12.00 -4.72 -0.07
C ASP A 66 -12.05 -4.05 1.31
N ALA A 67 -11.02 -4.26 2.14
CA ALA A 67 -10.94 -3.71 3.48
C ALA A 67 -10.93 -2.17 3.44
N VAL A 68 -11.93 -1.56 4.06
CA VAL A 68 -11.95 -0.12 4.36
C VAL A 68 -11.71 0.04 5.86
N ILE A 69 -10.71 0.83 6.22
CA ILE A 69 -10.29 1.02 7.61
C ILE A 69 -10.36 2.51 7.93
N ASP A 70 -11.19 2.86 8.92
CA ASP A 70 -11.24 4.18 9.51
C ASP A 70 -10.28 4.25 10.71
N GLY A 71 -9.51 5.33 10.81
CA GLY A 71 -8.59 5.57 11.91
C GLY A 71 -9.30 6.01 13.20
N PRO A 72 -8.68 5.81 14.38
CA PRO A 72 -7.30 5.35 14.55
C PRO A 72 -7.13 3.84 14.34
N ALA A 73 -6.08 3.44 13.62
CA ALA A 73 -5.74 2.04 13.40
C ALA A 73 -4.25 1.87 13.11
N ILE A 74 -3.70 0.69 13.40
CA ILE A 74 -2.32 0.34 13.07
C ILE A 74 -2.32 -0.91 12.19
N LEU A 75 -1.55 -0.87 11.10
CA LEU A 75 -1.31 -2.02 10.23
C LEU A 75 0.14 -2.46 10.40
N GLU A 76 0.35 -3.65 10.91
CA GLU A 76 1.68 -4.22 11.11
C GLU A 76 2.00 -5.27 10.05
N GLN A 77 3.24 -5.21 9.57
CA GLN A 77 3.92 -6.21 8.75
C GLN A 77 5.24 -6.59 9.41
N MET A 78 5.92 -7.60 8.87
CA MET A 78 7.24 -8.00 9.35
C MET A 78 8.29 -6.87 9.26
N ASP A 79 8.19 -6.01 8.24
CA ASP A 79 9.18 -5.00 7.88
C ASP A 79 8.64 -3.55 7.93
N ALA A 80 7.35 -3.36 8.23
CA ALA A 80 6.71 -2.06 8.19
C ALA A 80 5.56 -1.94 9.19
N THR A 81 5.30 -0.71 9.63
CA THR A 81 4.13 -0.36 10.43
C THR A 81 3.51 0.90 9.85
N THR A 82 2.25 0.81 9.42
CA THR A 82 1.46 1.96 8.95
C THR A 82 0.52 2.39 10.07
N VAL A 83 0.51 3.67 10.39
CA VAL A 83 -0.42 4.26 11.36
C VAL A 83 -1.46 5.07 10.58
N LEU A 84 -2.73 4.84 10.90
CA LEU A 84 -3.85 5.66 10.45
C LEU A 84 -4.28 6.52 11.64
N GLU A 85 -4.21 7.85 11.50
CA GLU A 85 -4.57 8.77 12.57
C GLU A 85 -6.10 8.85 12.76
N PRO A 86 -6.61 9.32 13.92
CA PRO A 86 -8.03 9.59 14.09
C PRO A 86 -8.57 10.51 12.98
N GLY A 87 -9.57 10.02 12.23
CA GLY A 87 -10.18 10.76 11.10
C GLY A 87 -9.61 10.41 9.73
N ASP A 88 -8.52 9.64 9.66
CA ASP A 88 -8.03 9.08 8.39
C ASP A 88 -8.90 7.90 7.91
N ARG A 89 -8.80 7.63 6.60
CA ARG A 89 -9.41 6.45 5.98
C ARG A 89 -8.48 5.82 4.96
N ALA A 90 -8.34 4.49 5.03
CA ALA A 90 -7.61 3.68 4.05
C ALA A 90 -8.56 2.69 3.34
N ARG A 91 -8.24 2.37 2.07
CA ARG A 91 -8.92 1.37 1.23
C ARG A 91 -7.93 0.74 0.25
#